data_AF-A0A2X2VB13-F1
#
_entry.id   AF-A0A2X2VB13-F1
#
_cell.length_a   1.000
_cell.length_b   1.000
_cell.length_c   1.000
_cell.angle_alpha   90.00
_cell.angle_beta   90.00
_cell.angle_gamma   90.00
#
_symmetry.space_group_name_H-M   'P 1'
#
loop_
_entity.id
_entity.type
_entity.pdbx_description
1 polymer ?
#
loop_
_entity_poly.entity_id
_entity_poly.type
_entity_poly.pdbx_seq_one_letter_code
_entity_poly.pdbx_strand_id
1 'polypeptide(L)'
;MPNKAFITEQFINWSLSDSVTRVVLTIPAPSDANSEEVTQILLTAAHRCSLVIDNPAPEVFLVDLQQGIQIFELRIYAAEMGHRMPLRHEIHQLILAGFHEHGIDMPFPPFQMRLESLNGRQTGRTLTSAARKSRPVGSL
;
A
#
# COMPACT_ATOMS: atom_id res chain seq x y z
N MET A 1 -40.34 -24.81 -43.84
CA MET A 1 -40.27 -23.65 -42.90
C MET A 1 -39.00 -23.80 -42.08
N PRO A 2 -37.95 -22.99 -42.32
CA PRO A 2 -36.67 -23.12 -41.64
C PRO A 2 -36.75 -22.40 -40.30
N ASN A 3 -36.65 -23.11 -39.18
CA ASN A 3 -36.56 -22.47 -37.88
C ASN A 3 -35.09 -22.24 -37.53
N LYS A 4 -34.73 -20.95 -37.55
CA LYS A 4 -33.55 -20.34 -36.94
C LYS A 4 -33.18 -21.05 -35.64
N ALA A 5 -32.10 -21.82 -35.68
CA ALA A 5 -31.36 -22.11 -34.46
C ALA A 5 -30.71 -20.80 -34.05
N PHE A 6 -31.20 -20.23 -32.94
CA PHE A 6 -30.49 -19.20 -32.20
C PHE A 6 -29.07 -19.71 -31.95
N ILE A 7 -28.08 -18.95 -32.42
CA ILE A 7 -26.67 -19.19 -32.14
C ILE A 7 -26.51 -18.88 -30.65
N THR A 8 -26.50 -19.93 -29.84
CA THR A 8 -26.13 -19.87 -28.43
C THR A 8 -24.71 -19.33 -28.35
N GLU A 9 -24.55 -18.29 -27.54
CA GLU A 9 -23.26 -17.71 -27.18
C GLU A 9 -22.27 -18.83 -26.84
N GLN A 10 -21.15 -18.82 -27.54
CA GLN A 10 -20.13 -19.84 -27.45
C GLN A 10 -19.53 -19.80 -26.03
N PHE A 11 -19.90 -20.78 -25.21
CA PHE A 11 -19.21 -21.06 -23.96
C PHE A 11 -17.76 -21.43 -24.31
N ILE A 12 -16.87 -20.45 -24.32
CA ILE A 12 -15.44 -20.70 -24.32
C ILE A 12 -15.09 -21.11 -22.90
N ASN A 13 -15.16 -22.40 -22.64
CA ASN A 13 -14.43 -22.95 -21.52
C ASN A 13 -13.96 -24.36 -21.88
N TRP A 14 -12.77 -24.72 -21.40
CA TRP A 14 -12.16 -26.05 -21.45
C TRP A 14 -11.31 -26.42 -22.67
N SER A 15 -10.15 -25.77 -22.80
CA SER A 15 -8.90 -26.53 -23.01
C SER A 15 -7.74 -26.09 -22.09
N LEU A 16 -8.03 -25.32 -21.03
CA LEU A 16 -7.05 -24.44 -20.38
C LEU A 16 -6.84 -24.76 -18.89
N SER A 17 -6.82 -26.03 -18.51
CA SER A 17 -6.61 -26.41 -17.10
C SER A 17 -5.23 -25.98 -16.58
N ASP A 18 -4.27 -25.66 -17.45
CA ASP A 18 -2.85 -25.46 -17.09
C ASP A 18 -2.35 -24.01 -17.19
N SER A 19 -3.17 -23.04 -17.59
CA SER A 19 -2.73 -21.61 -17.64
C SER A 19 -3.50 -20.66 -16.73
N VAL A 20 -4.59 -21.11 -16.11
CA VAL A 20 -5.27 -20.29 -15.09
C VAL A 20 -4.36 -20.14 -13.89
N THR A 21 -3.95 -18.91 -13.59
CA THR A 21 -3.03 -18.63 -12.48
C THR A 21 -3.66 -17.72 -11.45
N ARG A 22 -3.50 -18.09 -10.17
CA ARG A 22 -3.89 -17.22 -9.06
C ARG A 22 -2.88 -16.07 -8.90
N VAL A 23 -3.40 -14.87 -8.75
CA VAL A 23 -2.67 -13.65 -8.39
C VAL A 23 -3.19 -13.20 -7.02
N VAL A 24 -2.27 -13.01 -6.08
CA VAL A 24 -2.57 -12.46 -4.75
C VAL A 24 -1.94 -11.08 -4.66
N LEU A 25 -2.74 -10.10 -4.25
CA LEU A 25 -2.34 -8.72 -4.02
C LEU A 25 -2.55 -8.36 -2.56
N THR A 26 -1.51 -7.83 -1.93
CA THR A 26 -1.56 -7.32 -0.55
C THR A 26 -1.79 -5.82 -0.60
N ILE A 27 -2.94 -5.37 -0.10
CA ILE A 27 -3.37 -3.98 -0.16
C ILE A 27 -3.53 -3.46 1.27
N PRO A 28 -2.73 -2.47 1.70
CA PRO A 28 -2.90 -1.87 3.01
C PRO A 28 -3.99 -0.79 2.96
N ALA A 29 -4.77 -0.70 4.03
CA ALA A 29 -5.76 0.35 4.25
C ALA A 29 -5.59 0.93 5.67
N PRO A 30 -5.95 2.20 5.90
CA PRO A 30 -5.76 2.81 7.21
C PRO A 30 -6.76 2.22 8.23
N SER A 31 -6.45 2.26 9.52
CA SER A 31 -7.29 1.63 10.56
C SER A 31 -8.66 2.26 10.75
N ASP A 32 -8.81 3.52 10.35
CA ASP A 32 -10.06 4.28 10.44
C ASP A 32 -10.99 4.05 9.24
N ALA A 33 -10.49 3.48 8.13
CA ALA A 33 -11.32 3.09 7.00
C ALA A 33 -12.26 1.92 7.37
N ASN A 34 -13.51 1.98 6.91
CA ASN A 34 -14.46 0.90 7.12
C ASN A 34 -14.02 -0.36 6.33
N SER A 35 -13.81 -1.48 7.03
CA SER A 35 -13.30 -2.71 6.43
C SER A 35 -14.24 -3.30 5.36
N GLU A 36 -15.55 -3.16 5.53
CA GLU A 36 -16.54 -3.61 4.55
C GLU A 36 -16.48 -2.74 3.30
N GLU A 37 -16.36 -1.42 3.46
CA GLU A 37 -16.20 -0.50 2.33
C GLU A 37 -14.93 -0.80 1.53
N VAL A 38 -13.79 -1.00 2.19
CA VAL A 38 -12.54 -1.43 1.53
C VAL A 38 -12.76 -2.74 0.78
N THR A 39 -13.44 -3.71 1.39
CA THR A 39 -13.77 -4.99 0.75
C THR A 39 -14.58 -4.79 -0.53
N GLN A 40 -15.62 -3.96 -0.49
CA GLN A 40 -16.44 -3.65 -1.66
C GLN A 40 -15.66 -2.95 -2.77
N ILE A 41 -14.76 -2.02 -2.43
CA ILE A 41 -13.89 -1.35 -3.41
C ILE A 41 -12.97 -2.37 -4.10
N LEU A 42 -12.34 -3.26 -3.33
CA LEU A 42 -11.42 -4.28 -3.87
C LEU A 42 -12.15 -5.28 -4.77
N LEU A 43 -13.33 -5.75 -4.38
CA LEU A 43 -14.17 -6.62 -5.21
C LEU A 43 -14.65 -5.89 -6.48
N THR A 44 -15.07 -4.64 -6.35
CA THR A 44 -15.47 -3.81 -7.50
C THR A 44 -14.33 -3.63 -8.49
N ALA A 45 -13.10 -3.38 -8.00
CA ALA A 45 -11.92 -3.30 -8.85
C ALA A 45 -11.66 -4.63 -9.58
N ALA A 46 -11.80 -5.76 -8.89
CA ALA A 46 -11.67 -7.08 -9.51
C ALA A 46 -12.70 -7.32 -10.63
N HIS A 47 -13.98 -6.99 -10.40
CA HIS A 47 -15.04 -7.16 -11.38
C HIS A 47 -14.96 -6.18 -12.57
N ARG A 48 -14.29 -5.03 -12.41
CA ARG A 48 -14.10 -4.06 -13.51
C ARG A 48 -12.89 -4.40 -14.40
N CYS A 49 -11.95 -5.20 -13.92
CA CYS A 49 -10.77 -5.58 -14.70
C CYS A 49 -11.10 -6.72 -15.65
N SER A 50 -11.04 -6.44 -16.95
CA SER A 50 -11.35 -7.42 -18.01
C SER A 50 -10.46 -8.67 -18.04
N LEU A 51 -9.30 -8.62 -17.39
CA LEU A 51 -8.32 -9.71 -17.35
C LEU A 51 -8.54 -10.67 -16.18
N VAL A 52 -9.38 -10.30 -15.21
CA VAL A 52 -9.82 -11.16 -14.12
C VAL A 52 -10.92 -12.08 -14.65
N ILE A 53 -10.79 -13.38 -14.39
CA ILE A 53 -11.85 -14.35 -14.71
C ILE A 53 -12.81 -14.48 -13.52
N ASP A 54 -14.09 -14.74 -13.80
CA ASP A 54 -15.14 -14.85 -12.77
C ASP A 54 -15.22 -16.23 -12.10
N ASN A 55 -14.57 -17.24 -12.68
CA ASN A 55 -14.54 -18.59 -12.13
C ASN A 55 -13.10 -19.16 -12.19
N PRO A 56 -12.39 -19.26 -11.05
CA PRO A 56 -12.88 -19.02 -9.68
C PRO A 56 -13.15 -17.54 -9.38
N ALA A 57 -14.13 -17.27 -8.50
CA ALA A 57 -14.53 -15.92 -8.14
C ALA A 57 -13.42 -15.17 -7.38
N PRO A 58 -13.32 -13.84 -7.53
CA PRO A 58 -12.48 -13.01 -6.68
C PRO A 58 -12.83 -13.14 -5.20
N GLU A 59 -11.80 -13.15 -4.35
CA GLU A 59 -11.97 -13.17 -2.90
C GLU A 59 -11.16 -12.05 -2.25
N VAL A 60 -11.70 -11.46 -1.19
CA VAL A 60 -11.02 -10.44 -0.39
C VAL A 60 -11.04 -10.85 1.06
N PHE A 61 -9.89 -10.78 1.72
CA PHE A 61 -9.74 -11.10 3.14
C PHE A 61 -8.96 -10.00 3.85
N LEU A 62 -9.45 -9.53 5.00
CA LEU A 62 -8.63 -8.82 5.97
C LEU A 62 -7.78 -9.86 6.71
N VAL A 63 -6.49 -9.97 6.36
CA VAL A 63 -5.62 -11.05 6.83
C VAL A 63 -4.79 -10.69 8.06
N ASP A 64 -4.56 -9.39 8.30
CA ASP A 64 -3.75 -8.93 9.41
C ASP A 64 -4.07 -7.49 9.83
N LEU A 65 -3.69 -7.13 11.05
CA LEU A 65 -3.76 -5.80 11.62
C LEU A 65 -2.39 -5.41 12.18
N GLN A 66 -1.61 -4.64 11.42
CA GLN A 66 -0.22 -4.31 11.76
C GLN A 66 -0.09 -2.84 12.10
N GLN A 67 0.24 -2.52 13.36
CA GLN A 67 0.52 -1.14 13.80
C GLN A 67 -0.60 -0.13 13.46
N GLY A 68 -1.87 -0.58 13.48
CA GLY A 68 -3.00 0.26 13.08
C GLY A 68 -3.19 0.38 11.57
N ILE A 69 -2.63 -0.54 10.78
CA ILE A 69 -2.88 -0.69 9.34
C ILE A 69 -3.65 -1.99 9.12
N GLN A 70 -4.73 -1.93 8.36
CA GLN A 70 -5.48 -3.09 7.90
C GLN A 70 -4.80 -3.69 6.68
N ILE A 71 -4.48 -4.98 6.70
CA ILE A 71 -3.82 -5.67 5.59
C ILE A 71 -4.82 -6.58 4.90
N PHE A 72 -5.21 -6.21 3.68
CA PHE A 72 -6.11 -7.00 2.85
C PHE A 72 -5.34 -7.86 1.85
N GLU A 73 -5.81 -9.07 1.61
CA GLU A 73 -5.46 -9.88 0.44
C GLU A 73 -6.62 -9.89 -0.54
N LEU A 74 -6.37 -9.41 -1.77
CA LEU A 74 -7.23 -9.63 -2.92
C LEU A 74 -6.68 -10.82 -3.72
N ARG A 75 -7.48 -11.87 -3.84
CA ARG A 75 -7.16 -13.09 -4.58
C ARG A 75 -8.00 -13.15 -5.84
N ILE A 76 -7.33 -13.13 -6.98
CA ILE A 76 -7.93 -13.08 -8.31
C ILE A 76 -7.23 -14.06 -9.23
N TYR A 77 -7.86 -14.38 -10.36
CA TYR A 77 -7.38 -15.39 -11.30
C TYR A 77 -7.22 -14.79 -12.69
N ALA A 78 -6.09 -15.09 -13.33
CA ALA A 78 -5.80 -14.69 -14.70
C ALA A 78 -5.92 -15.92 -15.61
N ALA A 79 -6.48 -15.76 -16.82
CA ALA A 79 -6.60 -16.86 -17.78
C ALA A 79 -5.24 -17.41 -18.26
N GLU A 80 -4.20 -16.57 -18.32
CA GLU A 80 -2.87 -16.97 -18.77
C GLU A 80 -1.75 -16.19 -18.06
N MET A 81 -0.53 -16.72 -18.11
CA MET A 81 0.64 -16.11 -17.46
C MET A 81 0.97 -14.70 -17.99
N GLY A 82 0.76 -14.46 -19.30
CA GLY A 82 1.01 -13.17 -19.94
C GLY A 82 0.13 -12.04 -19.38
N HIS A 83 -1.09 -12.37 -18.95
CA HIS A 83 -2.03 -11.40 -18.39
C HIS A 83 -1.70 -10.96 -16.97
N ARG A 84 -0.81 -11.66 -16.24
CA ARG A 84 -0.58 -11.39 -14.81
C ARG A 84 -0.10 -9.98 -14.54
N MET A 85 0.81 -9.43 -15.34
CA MET A 85 1.35 -8.09 -15.09
C MET A 85 0.40 -6.97 -15.53
N PRO A 86 -0.21 -7.02 -16.73
CA PRO A 86 -1.26 -6.06 -17.10
C PRO A 86 -2.44 -6.05 -16.11
N LEU A 87 -2.92 -7.23 -15.69
CA LEU A 87 -3.97 -7.38 -14.68
C LEU A 87 -3.59 -6.71 -13.36
N ARG A 88 -2.37 -6.97 -12.85
CA ARG A 88 -1.90 -6.31 -11.62
C ARG A 88 -1.91 -4.80 -11.77
N HIS A 89 -1.41 -4.27 -12.89
CA HIS A 89 -1.38 -2.84 -13.12
C HIS A 89 -2.79 -2.24 -13.11
N GLU A 90 -3.71 -2.80 -13.89
CA GLU A 90 -5.09 -2.32 -13.99
C GLU A 90 -5.81 -2.38 -12.64
N ILE A 91 -5.66 -3.47 -11.89
CA ILE A 91 -6.24 -3.61 -10.56
C ILE A 91 -5.71 -2.53 -9.60
N HIS A 92 -4.41 -2.27 -9.57
CA HIS A 92 -3.89 -1.20 -8.71
C HIS A 92 -4.42 0.18 -9.12
N GLN A 93 -4.57 0.47 -10.41
CA GLN A 93 -5.18 1.73 -10.87
C GLN A 93 -6.64 1.85 -10.41
N LEU A 94 -7.42 0.77 -10.54
CA LEU A 94 -8.82 0.74 -10.12
C LEU A 94 -8.97 0.87 -8.59
N ILE A 95 -8.09 0.22 -7.82
CA ILE A 95 -8.07 0.35 -6.36
C ILE A 95 -7.72 1.79 -5.95
N LEU A 96 -6.69 2.39 -6.56
CA LEU A 96 -6.30 3.78 -6.29
C LEU A 96 -7.45 4.76 -6.61
N ALA A 97 -8.13 4.55 -7.74
CA ALA A 97 -9.31 5.35 -8.09
C ALA A 97 -10.45 5.16 -7.09
N GLY A 98 -10.77 3.92 -6.72
CA GLY A 98 -11.83 3.64 -5.73
C GLY A 98 -11.50 4.20 -4.34
N PHE A 99 -10.25 4.09 -3.88
CA PHE A 99 -9.82 4.71 -2.63
C PHE A 99 -9.96 6.22 -2.69
N HIS A 100 -9.55 6.86 -3.79
CA HIS A 100 -9.71 8.29 -3.98
C HIS A 100 -11.19 8.73 -3.98
N GLU A 101 -12.06 8.01 -4.70
CA GLU A 101 -13.50 8.28 -4.77
C GLU A 101 -14.20 8.19 -3.41
N HIS A 102 -13.72 7.28 -2.54
CA HIS A 102 -14.26 7.06 -1.20
C HIS A 102 -13.52 7.85 -0.10
N GLY A 103 -12.51 8.66 -0.45
CA GLY A 103 -11.75 9.45 0.53
C GLY A 103 -10.87 8.61 1.47
N ILE A 104 -10.41 7.45 1.01
CA ILE A 104 -9.51 6.56 1.74
C ILE A 104 -8.07 6.87 1.35
N ASP A 105 -7.28 7.35 2.30
CA ASP A 105 -5.85 7.58 2.08
C ASP A 105 -5.06 6.27 2.27
N MET A 106 -4.27 5.90 1.25
CA MET A 106 -3.43 4.71 1.35
C MET A 106 -2.30 4.94 2.38
N PRO A 107 -2.14 4.07 3.39
CA PRO A 107 -1.10 4.23 4.39
C PRO A 107 0.28 4.10 3.75
N PHE A 108 1.15 5.05 4.08
CA PHE A 108 2.57 4.97 3.77
C PHE A 108 3.31 4.27 4.90
N PRO A 109 4.39 3.51 4.61
CA PRO A 109 5.24 2.97 5.66
C PRO A 109 5.64 4.08 6.63
N PRO A 110 5.61 3.84 7.95
CA PRO A 110 6.02 4.85 8.92
C PRO A 110 7.45 5.26 8.63
N PHE A 111 7.65 6.55 8.34
CA PHE A 111 8.99 7.11 8.19
C PHE A 111 9.60 7.26 9.60
N GLN A 112 10.70 6.56 9.87
CA GLN A 112 11.42 6.73 11.12
C GLN A 112 12.23 8.02 11.07
N MET A 113 11.70 9.11 11.66
CA MET A 113 12.53 10.29 11.93
C MET A 113 13.42 10.01 13.13
N ARG A 114 14.73 9.84 12.90
CA ARG A 114 15.72 9.88 13.97
C ARG A 114 16.00 11.34 14.31
N LEU A 115 15.38 11.85 15.37
CA LEU A 115 15.72 13.16 15.92
C LEU A 115 17.06 13.03 16.66
N GLU A 116 18.16 13.34 15.98
CA GLU A 116 19.43 13.58 16.68
C GLU A 116 19.29 14.89 17.43
N SER A 117 19.16 14.80 18.76
CA SER A 117 19.27 15.98 19.62
C SER A 117 20.59 16.67 19.32
N LEU A 118 20.55 17.90 18.80
CA LEU A 118 21.67 18.82 18.81
C LEU A 118 21.92 19.22 20.26
N ASN A 119 22.45 18.28 21.06
CA ASN A 119 22.93 18.57 22.39
C ASN A 119 24.12 19.53 22.24
N GLY A 120 23.86 20.78 22.62
CA GLY A 120 24.78 21.89 22.53
C GLY A 120 26.16 21.56 23.07
N ARG A 121 27.14 21.55 22.16
CA ARG A 121 28.52 21.86 22.50
C ARG A 121 28.63 23.35 22.80
N GLN A 122 28.19 23.75 23.99
CA GLN A 122 28.77 24.92 24.68
C GLN A 122 29.45 24.41 25.94
N THR A 123 30.51 23.63 25.75
CA THR A 123 31.55 23.50 26.77
C THR A 123 32.14 24.89 26.99
N GLY A 124 32.09 25.34 28.25
CA GLY A 124 32.24 26.73 28.67
C GLY A 124 33.43 27.48 28.06
N ARG A 125 33.16 28.73 27.65
CA ARG A 125 34.19 29.76 27.52
C ARG A 125 34.83 29.97 28.89
N THR A 126 36.00 29.38 29.11
CA THR A 126 36.91 29.77 30.19
C THR A 126 37.27 31.23 29.96
N LEU A 127 36.76 32.13 30.80
CA LEU A 127 37.20 33.52 30.86
C LEU A 127 38.62 33.53 31.41
N THR A 128 39.63 33.56 30.53
CA THR A 128 41.00 33.86 30.92
C THR A 128 41.10 35.36 31.22
N SER A 129 41.03 35.72 32.51
CA SER A 129 41.42 37.06 32.95
C SER A 129 42.95 37.15 32.96
N ALA A 130 43.53 37.75 31.92
CA ALA A 130 44.93 38.13 31.92
C ALA A 130 45.03 39.66 31.82
N ALA A 131 45.40 40.30 32.94
CA ALA A 131 46.38 41.38 33.05
C ALA A 131 45.97 42.46 34.06
N ARG A 132 46.68 42.53 35.20
CA ARG A 132 47.64 43.64 35.43
C ARG A 132 48.44 43.49 36.73
N LYS A 133 49.75 43.29 36.53
CA LYS A 133 50.91 43.92 37.19
C LYS A 133 50.95 43.99 38.72
N SER A 134 51.88 43.19 39.24
CA SER A 134 52.68 43.38 40.45
C SER A 134 53.36 44.76 40.52
N ARG A 135 53.32 45.41 41.70
CA ARG A 135 54.39 46.24 42.28
C ARG A 135 54.34 46.15 43.83
N PRO A 136 55.48 46.27 44.55
CA PRO A 136 55.62 45.77 45.93
C PRO A 136 55.57 46.85 47.04
N VAL A 137 55.32 46.35 48.26
CA VAL A 137 55.76 46.73 49.64
C VAL A 137 56.28 48.14 49.94
N GLY A 138 55.70 48.76 50.99
CA GLY A 138 56.27 49.85 51.82
C GLY A 138 55.21 50.41 52.78
N SER A 139 55.21 50.01 54.07
CA SER A 139 55.75 50.72 55.25
C SER A 139 54.96 51.96 55.70
N LEU A 140 54.11 51.80 56.72
CA LEU A 140 54.16 52.39 58.07
C LEU A 140 52.82 52.16 58.79
#